data_AF-A0A842NZB0-F1
#
_entry.id   AF-A0A842NZB0-F1
#
_cell.length_a   1.000
_cell.length_b   1.000
_cell.length_c   1.000
_cell.angle_alpha   90.00
_cell.angle_beta   90.00
_cell.angle_gamma   90.00
#
_symmetry.space_group_name_H-M   'P 1'
#
loop_
_entity.id
_entity.type
_entity.pdbx_description
1 polymer ?
#
loop_
_entity_poly.entity_id
_entity_poly.type
_entity_poly.pdbx_seq_one_letter_code
_entity_poly.pdbx_strand_id
1 'polypeptide(L)'
;MNYKIKCSKCKQNYQLVTRPTRFVVCYECQKPDLKGEITDPKMKKLLDIPEQFYKDNLFLRDIKIKYLRFGDLSEKQIAAFEKVVDKMQKAVMKD
;
A
#
# COMPACT_ATOMS: atom_id res chain seq x y z
N MET A 1 -0.62 8.85 17.54
CA MET A 1 -0.53 10.25 17.06
C MET A 1 -0.08 10.22 15.61
N ASN A 2 -0.88 10.76 14.70
CA ASN A 2 -0.56 10.84 13.27
C ASN A 2 0.12 12.18 13.00
N TYR A 3 1.14 12.21 12.16
CA TYR A 3 1.81 13.44 11.75
C TYR A 3 2.11 13.41 10.25
N LYS A 4 2.35 14.58 9.66
CA LYS A 4 2.71 14.70 8.24
C LYS A 4 4.22 14.71 8.11
N ILE A 5 4.77 13.87 7.24
CA ILE A 5 6.19 13.86 6.87
C ILE A 5 6.35 14.04 5.36
N LYS A 6 7.39 14.76 4.94
CA LYS A 6 7.74 14.86 3.52
C LYS A 6 8.23 13.52 2.98
N CYS A 7 7.90 13.24 1.72
CA CYS A 7 8.43 12.10 1.00
C CYS A 7 9.96 12.11 1.01
N SER A 8 10.59 11.01 1.39
CA SER A 8 12.04 10.88 1.45
C SER A 8 12.73 10.95 0.08
N LYS A 9 11.99 10.67 -1.02
CA LYS A 9 12.50 10.66 -2.39
C LYS A 9 12.36 12.02 -3.09
N CYS A 10 11.14 12.55 -3.22
CA CYS A 10 10.92 13.83 -3.90
C CYS A 10 11.01 15.06 -2.99
N LYS A 11 10.91 14.90 -1.65
CA LYS A 11 10.88 16.01 -0.66
C LYS A 11 9.79 17.06 -0.87
N GLN A 12 8.83 16.81 -1.75
CA GLN A 12 7.72 17.72 -2.08
C GLN A 12 6.41 17.27 -1.40
N ASN A 13 5.99 16.03 -1.63
CA ASN A 13 4.69 15.55 -1.15
C ASN A 13 4.71 15.19 0.33
N TYR A 14 3.66 15.57 1.05
CA TYR A 14 3.44 15.15 2.43
C TYR A 14 2.65 13.85 2.48
N GLN A 15 2.94 13.00 3.47
CA GLN A 15 2.23 11.77 3.75
C GLN A 15 1.85 11.72 5.23
N LEU A 16 0.65 11.22 5.53
CA LEU A 16 0.22 10.97 6.90
C LEU A 16 0.84 9.67 7.41
N VAL A 17 1.50 9.75 8.56
CA VAL A 17 2.24 8.61 9.14
C VAL A 17 1.97 8.46 10.63
N THR A 18 2.08 7.22 11.10
CA THR A 18 2.12 6.84 12.52
C THR A 18 3.59 6.60 12.93
N ARG A 19 3.98 7.00 14.15
CA ARG A 19 5.38 6.87 14.62
C ARG A 19 5.79 5.38 14.70
N PRO A 20 6.93 4.92 14.13
CA PRO A 20 8.11 5.66 13.69
C PRO A 20 8.56 5.31 12.25
N THR A 21 7.71 5.51 11.23
CA THR A 21 8.16 5.31 9.84
C THR A 21 9.12 6.44 9.45
N ARG A 22 10.44 6.20 9.49
CA ARG A 22 11.47 7.21 9.19
C ARG A 22 11.65 7.47 7.69
N PHE A 23 11.34 6.49 6.85
CA PHE A 23 11.49 6.56 5.40
C PHE A 23 10.13 6.34 4.75
N VAL A 24 9.52 7.44 4.31
CA VAL A 24 8.16 7.42 3.77
C VAL A 24 8.22 7.92 2.34
N VAL A 25 7.70 7.14 1.41
CA VAL A 25 7.71 7.46 -0.01
C VAL A 25 6.27 7.70 -0.47
N CYS A 26 6.04 8.81 -1.17
CA CYS A 26 4.72 9.15 -1.69
C CYS A 26 4.31 8.20 -2.82
N TYR A 27 3.01 8.13 -3.10
CA TYR A 27 2.44 7.30 -4.17
C TYR A 27 3.17 7.50 -5.51
N GLU A 28 3.38 8.75 -5.91
CA GLU A 28 3.99 9.08 -7.20
C GLU A 28 5.40 8.52 -7.34
N CYS A 29 6.17 8.60 -6.25
CA CYS A 29 7.54 8.08 -6.20
C CYS A 29 7.62 6.55 -6.15
N GLN A 30 6.57 5.88 -5.66
CA GLN A 30 6.40 4.42 -5.63
C GLN A 30 5.64 3.86 -6.85
N LYS A 31 5.01 4.71 -7.66
CA LYS A 31 4.24 4.30 -8.84
C LYS A 31 5.04 3.41 -9.81
N PRO A 32 6.34 3.64 -10.05
CA PRO A 32 7.16 2.72 -10.85
C PRO A 32 7.27 1.34 -10.21
N ASP A 33 7.46 1.26 -8.88
CA ASP A 33 7.57 0.00 -8.14
C ASP A 33 6.25 -0.77 -8.05
N LEU A 34 5.12 -0.09 -8.25
CA LEU A 34 3.78 -0.71 -8.27
C LEU A 34 3.41 -1.30 -9.63
N LYS A 35 4.18 -0.98 -10.68
CA LYS A 35 4.01 -1.52 -12.02
C LYS A 35 4.85 -2.78 -12.14
N GLY A 36 4.18 -3.93 -12.12
CA GLY A 36 4.80 -5.22 -12.33
C GLY A 36 3.74 -6.25 -12.69
N GLU A 37 4.16 -7.29 -13.41
CA GLU A 37 3.30 -8.40 -13.76
C GLU A 37 3.14 -9.35 -12.57
N ILE A 38 1.90 -9.79 -12.32
CA ILE A 38 1.58 -10.77 -11.28
C ILE A 38 1.15 -12.05 -11.99
N THR A 39 2.02 -13.05 -11.96
CA THR A 39 1.80 -14.34 -12.62
C THR A 39 0.93 -15.28 -11.80
N ASP A 40 0.98 -15.19 -10.47
CA ASP A 40 0.15 -16.01 -9.57
C ASP A 40 -1.33 -15.55 -9.63
N PRO A 41 -2.28 -16.43 -10.00
CA PRO A 41 -3.69 -16.07 -10.12
C PRO A 41 -4.35 -15.69 -8.79
N LYS A 42 -3.94 -16.28 -7.67
CA LYS A 42 -4.47 -15.95 -6.34
C LYS A 42 -4.00 -14.55 -5.93
N MET A 43 -2.72 -14.26 -6.10
CA MET A 43 -2.15 -12.95 -5.78
C MET A 43 -2.67 -11.86 -6.72
N LYS A 44 -2.92 -12.21 -7.99
CA LYS A 44 -3.54 -11.30 -8.95
C LYS A 44 -4.91 -10.85 -8.44
N LYS A 45 -5.76 -11.78 -7.99
CA LYS A 45 -7.08 -11.45 -7.40
C LYS A 45 -6.95 -10.67 -6.10
N LEU A 46 -6.04 -11.07 -5.21
CA LEU A 46 -5.83 -10.41 -3.92
C LEU A 46 -5.41 -8.94 -4.10
N LEU A 47 -4.51 -8.67 -5.04
CA LEU A 47 -3.94 -7.35 -5.30
C LEU A 47 -4.74 -6.54 -6.34
N ASP A 48 -5.86 -7.07 -6.84
CA ASP A 48 -6.79 -6.39 -7.74
C ASP A 48 -7.79 -5.55 -6.94
N ILE A 49 -7.29 -4.48 -6.32
CA ILE A 49 -8.08 -3.51 -5.56
C ILE A 49 -8.07 -2.14 -6.25
N PRO A 50 -9.05 -1.26 -5.96
CA PRO A 50 -9.10 0.07 -6.56
C PRO A 50 -7.80 0.87 -6.37
N GLU A 51 -7.33 1.55 -7.41
CA GLU A 51 -6.08 2.34 -7.36
C GLU A 51 -6.09 3.37 -6.22
N GLN A 52 -7.27 3.91 -5.91
CA GLN A 52 -7.45 4.87 -4.82
C GLN A 52 -7.00 4.31 -3.46
N PHE A 53 -7.17 3.01 -3.23
CA PHE A 53 -6.77 2.37 -1.98
C PHE A 53 -5.24 2.38 -1.84
N TYR A 54 -4.53 2.17 -2.95
CA TYR A 54 -3.07 2.32 -2.98
C TYR A 54 -2.63 3.77 -2.80
N LYS A 55 -3.38 4.76 -3.31
CA LYS A 55 -3.05 6.18 -3.09
C LYS A 55 -3.16 6.56 -1.61
N ASP A 56 -4.22 6.08 -0.95
CA ASP A 56 -4.57 6.51 0.40
C ASP A 56 -3.84 5.72 1.50
N ASN A 57 -3.42 4.48 1.21
CA ASN A 57 -2.86 3.58 2.21
C ASN A 57 -1.42 3.13 1.89
N LEU A 58 -0.46 3.65 2.66
CA LEU A 58 0.96 3.29 2.59
C LEU A 58 1.22 1.78 2.79
N PHE A 59 0.48 1.13 3.69
CA PHE A 59 0.67 -0.30 3.97
C PHE A 59 0.27 -1.18 2.77
N LEU A 60 -0.86 -0.86 2.12
CA LEU A 60 -1.29 -1.61 0.92
C LEU A 60 -0.26 -1.50 -0.22
N ARG A 61 0.36 -0.32 -0.39
CA ARG A 61 1.46 -0.13 -1.35
C ARG A 61 2.66 -1.00 -1.00
N ASP A 62 3.08 -0.95 0.25
CA ASP A 62 4.25 -1.69 0.73
C ASP A 62 4.10 -3.21 0.52
N ILE A 63 2.91 -3.75 0.79
CA ILE A 63 2.61 -5.17 0.56
C ILE A 63 2.70 -5.51 -0.94
N LYS A 64 2.09 -4.71 -1.82
CA LYS A 64 2.16 -4.95 -3.26
C LYS A 64 3.59 -4.88 -3.79
N ILE A 65 4.37 -3.89 -3.35
CA ILE A 65 5.77 -3.73 -3.73
C ILE A 65 6.61 -4.92 -3.23
N LYS A 66 6.38 -5.39 -2.00
CA LYS A 66 7.06 -6.57 -1.46
C LYS A 66 6.76 -7.80 -2.29
N TYR A 67 5.50 -8.04 -2.64
CA TYR A 67 5.14 -9.14 -3.52
C TYR A 67 5.84 -9.03 -4.89
N LEU A 68 5.80 -7.87 -5.53
CA LEU A 68 6.46 -7.66 -6.82
C LEU A 68 7.99 -7.83 -6.76
N ARG A 69 8.62 -7.54 -5.62
CA ARG A 69 10.08 -7.67 -5.44
C ARG A 69 10.52 -9.07 -5.07
N PHE A 70 9.75 -9.78 -4.24
CA PHE A 70 10.17 -11.04 -3.64
C PHE A 70 9.39 -12.25 -4.16
N GLY A 71 8.26 -12.03 -4.85
CA GLY A 71 7.42 -13.08 -5.44
C GLY A 71 6.48 -13.78 -4.46
N ASP A 72 6.49 -13.42 -3.17
CA ASP A 72 5.70 -14.11 -2.14
C ASP A 72 5.25 -13.17 -1.00
N LEU A 73 4.20 -13.58 -0.29
CA LEU A 73 3.65 -12.95 0.90
C LEU A 73 3.30 -14.03 1.93
N SER A 74 3.69 -13.81 3.19
CA SER A 74 3.27 -14.68 4.28
C SER A 74 1.76 -14.62 4.50
N GLU A 75 1.17 -15.71 5.03
CA GLU A 75 -0.26 -15.75 5.39
C GLU A 75 -0.68 -14.59 6.30
N LYS A 76 0.21 -14.19 7.21
CA LYS A 76 -0.02 -13.04 8.10
C LYS A 76 -0.10 -11.73 7.33
N GLN A 77 0.72 -11.55 6.30
CA GLN A 77 0.67 -10.37 5.43
C GLN A 77 -0.60 -10.36 4.59
N ILE A 78 -1.01 -11.50 4.04
CA ILE A 78 -2.26 -11.66 3.27
C ILE A 78 -3.46 -11.32 4.16
N ALA A 79 -3.59 -11.95 5.34
CA ALA A 79 -4.68 -11.70 6.26
C ALA A 79 -4.72 -10.24 6.75
N ALA A 80 -3.56 -9.61 6.96
CA ALA A 80 -3.50 -8.20 7.31
C ALA A 80 -3.93 -7.30 6.14
N PHE A 81 -3.54 -7.64 4.91
CA PHE A 81 -3.93 -6.93 3.70
C PHE A 81 -5.45 -6.95 3.51
N GLU A 82 -6.07 -8.12 3.55
CA GLU A 82 -7.52 -8.29 3.42
C GLU A 82 -8.28 -7.50 4.49
N LYS A 83 -7.84 -7.56 5.75
CA LYS A 83 -8.44 -6.79 6.85
C LYS A 83 -8.38 -5.28 6.62
N VAL A 84 -7.31 -4.77 6.02
CA VAL A 84 -7.18 -3.33 5.73
C VAL A 84 -8.07 -2.95 4.55
N VAL A 85 -8.12 -3.78 3.49
CA VAL A 85 -9.00 -3.57 2.35
C VAL A 85 -10.48 -3.56 2.77
N ASP A 86 -10.91 -4.55 3.55
CA ASP A 86 -12.29 -4.64 4.08
C ASP A 86 -12.66 -3.40 4.93
N LYS A 87 -11.74 -2.95 5.81
CA LYS A 87 -11.94 -1.73 6.59
C LYS A 87 -12.10 -0.49 5.70
N MET A 88 -11.32 -0.38 4.63
CA MET A 88 -11.41 0.74 3.70
C MET A 88 -12.71 0.69 2.88
N GLN A 89 -13.11 -0.50 2.41
CA GLN A 89 -14.41 -0.68 1.73
C GLN A 89 -15.57 -0.28 2.64
N LYS A 90 -15.57 -0.75 3.89
CA LYS A 90 -16.61 -0.39 4.87
C LYS A 90 -16.60 1.09 5.23
N ALA A 91 -15.46 1.77 5.17
CA ALA A 91 -15.40 3.21 5.36
C ALA A 91 -16.07 3.93 4.18
N VAL A 92 -15.76 3.55 2.94
CA VAL A 92 -16.33 4.16 1.71
C VAL A 92 -17.84 3.93 1.58
N MET A 93 -18.36 2.78 2.04
CA MET A 93 -19.79 2.45 1.95
C MET A 93 -20.66 3.07 3.05
N LYS A 94 -20.06 3.77 4.03
CA LYS A 94 -20.79 4.39 5.16
C LYS A 94 -20.96 5.90 5.02
N ASP A 95 -20.45 6.48 3.95
CA ASP A 95 -20.68 7.86 3.51
C ASP A 95 -21.77 7.90 2.43
#